data_AF-A0A9E1I766-F1
#
_entry.id   AF-A0A9E1I766-F1
#
_cell.length_a   1.000
_cell.length_b   1.000
_cell.length_c   1.000
_cell.angle_alpha   90.00
_cell.angle_beta   90.00
_cell.angle_gamma   90.00
#
_symmetry.space_group_name_H-M   'P 1'
#
loop_
_entity.id
_entity.type
_entity.pdbx_description
1 polymer ?
#
loop_
_entity_poly.entity_id
_entity_poly.type
_entity_poly.pdbx_seq_one_letter_code
_entity_poly.pdbx_strand_id
1 'polypeptide(L)'
;MKKFLAMLMAVMMVLSLVTVPVMAESPAANDPRLSTAPKTGTAAAPADAANLNEALNVAGGTLTFTSEGDYPWIVDGDAAKSTNVNVANSTSTVSTTVTAAAGDILQFDFMSFGEGFGDTVWDGLQLFIDGTETMKWNRVETWTTYAVELTAGEHTVSWTYKKDSSLDKPGDYATVDNVYVGAPVTPNAINVEAVSVPAGRRATVSYTVLPSEAFNKNVTFSTANTAIATVNENGVVVGVAEGTTTVTVTSVADPTVSGSATVTVTESLPTVNLEGYIAFDPEGTSGIWGGFADYDPSVIENFGTMGST
;
A
#
# COMPACT_ATOMS: atom_id res chain seq x y z
N MET A 1 38.74 41.59 -36.85
CA MET A 1 38.87 41.41 -35.38
C MET A 1 37.60 40.70 -34.93
N LYS A 2 37.66 39.39 -34.60
CA LYS A 2 37.55 38.82 -33.22
C LYS A 2 36.15 39.10 -32.62
N LYS A 3 35.26 38.17 -32.22
CA LYS A 3 35.24 36.73 -31.82
C LYS A 3 33.76 36.23 -31.83
N PHE A 4 33.42 35.06 -32.39
CA PHE A 4 33.02 33.79 -31.72
C PHE A 4 31.98 33.85 -30.56
N LEU A 5 30.80 33.17 -30.72
CA LEU A 5 30.29 32.00 -29.95
C LEU A 5 28.76 31.77 -30.22
N ALA A 6 28.36 30.80 -31.07
CA ALA A 6 27.70 29.50 -30.77
C ALA A 6 26.38 29.57 -29.94
N MET A 7 25.18 29.34 -30.53
CA MET A 7 24.49 28.07 -30.82
C MET A 7 23.77 27.43 -29.60
N LEU A 8 22.43 27.46 -29.57
CA LEU A 8 21.58 26.26 -29.44
C LEU A 8 20.08 26.59 -29.66
N MET A 9 19.51 26.07 -30.75
CA MET A 9 18.10 25.77 -30.88
C MET A 9 17.82 24.46 -30.12
N ALA A 10 16.76 24.41 -29.32
CA ALA A 10 16.08 23.15 -29.03
C ALA A 10 14.58 23.41 -28.85
N VAL A 11 13.83 22.84 -29.78
CA VAL A 11 12.37 22.85 -29.89
C VAL A 11 11.82 21.69 -29.02
N MET A 12 10.82 22.02 -28.19
CA MET A 12 9.59 21.28 -27.90
C MET A 12 9.61 19.73 -28.01
N MET A 13 9.30 19.02 -26.91
CA MET A 13 8.38 17.89 -27.00
C MET A 13 7.65 17.62 -25.68
N VAL A 14 6.35 17.45 -25.83
CA VAL A 14 5.31 17.36 -24.83
C VAL A 14 5.45 16.06 -24.03
N LEU A 15 5.37 16.17 -22.71
CA LEU A 15 5.32 15.04 -21.78
C LEU A 15 3.98 14.30 -21.96
N SER A 16 3.96 13.29 -22.82
CA SER A 16 2.85 12.33 -22.89
C SER A 16 3.01 11.34 -21.73
N LEU A 17 2.27 11.60 -20.65
CA LEU A 17 2.02 10.63 -19.59
C LEU A 17 1.16 9.51 -20.18
N VAL A 18 1.79 8.41 -20.58
CA VAL A 18 1.10 7.13 -20.65
C VAL A 18 1.05 6.60 -19.23
N THR A 19 -0.03 6.92 -18.51
CA THR A 19 -0.38 6.24 -17.27
C THR A 19 -0.64 4.77 -17.62
N VAL A 20 0.30 3.90 -17.30
CA VAL A 20 0.00 2.47 -17.20
C VAL A 20 -1.09 2.35 -16.13
N PRO A 21 -2.20 1.65 -16.38
CA PRO A 21 -3.16 1.37 -15.33
C PRO A 21 -2.45 0.52 -14.28
N VAL A 22 -2.05 1.15 -13.17
CA VAL A 22 -1.94 0.45 -11.89
C VAL A 22 -3.34 -0.07 -11.64
N MET A 23 -3.50 -1.39 -11.59
CA MET A 23 -4.76 -1.97 -11.15
C MET A 23 -5.10 -1.32 -9.82
N ALA A 24 -6.22 -0.60 -9.78
CA ALA A 24 -6.69 0.05 -8.58
C ALA A 24 -7.04 -1.02 -7.56
N GLU A 25 -6.07 -1.40 -6.73
CA GLU A 25 -6.41 -1.92 -5.42
C GLU A 25 -7.03 -0.78 -4.63
N SER A 26 -8.08 -1.12 -3.87
CA SER A 26 -8.84 -0.20 -3.01
C SER A 26 -7.89 0.78 -2.29
N PRO A 27 -8.24 2.06 -2.11
CA PRO A 27 -7.37 3.08 -1.50
C PRO A 27 -6.71 2.69 -0.16
N ALA A 28 -7.22 1.67 0.53
CA ALA A 28 -6.66 1.09 1.75
C ALA A 28 -5.47 0.12 1.53
N ALA A 29 -5.23 -0.41 0.33
CA ALA A 29 -4.23 -1.45 0.07
C ALA A 29 -2.78 -0.93 -0.06
N ASN A 30 -2.59 0.38 -0.27
CA ASN A 30 -1.28 1.01 -0.46
C ASN A 30 -0.82 1.86 0.73
N ASP A 31 -1.53 1.85 1.86
CA ASP A 31 -1.05 2.53 3.05
C ASP A 31 0.06 1.69 3.71
N PRO A 32 1.32 2.15 3.75
CA PRO A 32 2.42 1.39 4.33
C PRO A 32 2.25 1.14 5.85
N ARG A 33 1.29 1.82 6.49
CA ARG A 33 0.91 1.64 7.90
C ARG A 33 -0.01 0.44 8.12
N LEU A 34 -0.59 -0.12 7.06
CA LEU A 34 -1.50 -1.26 7.14
C LEU A 34 -0.79 -2.56 6.74
N SER A 35 -1.10 -3.63 7.47
CA SER A 35 -0.68 -4.98 7.09
C SER A 35 -1.81 -5.98 7.29
N THR A 36 -2.07 -6.80 6.27
CA THR A 36 -3.01 -7.93 6.33
C THR A 36 -2.31 -9.25 6.71
N ALA A 37 -1.07 -9.17 7.21
CA ALA A 37 -0.41 -10.32 7.80
C ALA A 37 -1.28 -10.92 8.92
N PRO A 38 -1.11 -12.21 9.26
CA PRO A 38 -1.85 -12.81 10.37
C PRO A 38 -1.74 -11.95 11.63
N LYS A 39 -2.85 -11.87 12.42
CA LYS A 39 -2.93 -11.19 13.73
C LYS A 39 -1.59 -11.32 14.46
N THR A 40 -0.99 -10.20 14.85
CA THR A 40 0.28 -10.22 15.58
C THR A 40 0.09 -10.94 16.93
N GLY A 41 1.11 -11.59 17.51
CA GLY A 41 0.92 -12.26 18.82
C GLY A 41 0.07 -13.54 18.81
N THR A 42 0.26 -14.42 17.81
CA THR A 42 -0.40 -15.74 17.60
C THR A 42 -0.23 -16.80 18.70
N ALA A 43 -0.16 -16.43 19.98
CA ALA A 43 -0.60 -17.36 21.01
C ALA A 43 -2.03 -17.77 20.66
N ALA A 44 -2.30 -19.07 20.55
CA ALA A 44 -3.64 -19.60 20.31
C ALA A 44 -4.64 -18.82 21.16
N ALA A 45 -5.71 -18.29 20.55
CA ALA A 45 -6.72 -17.45 21.22
C ALA A 45 -6.89 -17.92 22.67
N PRO A 46 -6.35 -17.18 23.66
CA PRO A 46 -6.42 -17.62 25.04
C PRO A 46 -7.90 -17.74 25.42
N ALA A 47 -8.16 -18.53 26.46
CA ALA A 47 -9.47 -18.56 27.09
C ALA A 47 -9.95 -17.12 27.31
N ASP A 48 -11.22 -16.84 26.95
CA ASP A 48 -11.89 -15.54 27.01
C ASP A 48 -11.22 -14.55 27.99
N ALA A 49 -10.77 -13.40 27.48
CA ALA A 49 -10.09 -12.40 28.30
C ALA A 49 -10.98 -11.99 29.49
N ALA A 50 -10.40 -11.86 30.69
CA ALA A 50 -11.21 -11.60 31.87
C ALA A 50 -11.71 -10.15 31.95
N ASN A 51 -11.06 -9.23 31.22
CA ASN A 51 -11.35 -7.80 31.23
C ASN A 51 -10.78 -7.12 29.97
N LEU A 52 -11.12 -5.84 29.77
CA LEU A 52 -10.66 -5.05 28.62
C LEU A 52 -9.13 -4.95 28.52
N ASN A 53 -8.39 -4.94 29.64
CA ASN A 53 -6.93 -4.85 29.57
C ASN A 53 -6.34 -6.14 29.00
N GLU A 54 -6.85 -7.28 29.41
CA GLU A 54 -6.43 -8.56 28.86
C GLU A 54 -6.81 -8.69 27.38
N ALA A 55 -7.98 -8.19 26.99
CA ALA A 55 -8.49 -8.29 25.62
C ALA A 55 -7.84 -7.30 24.64
N LEU A 56 -7.28 -6.18 25.12
CA LEU A 56 -6.72 -5.15 24.24
C LEU A 56 -5.20 -5.13 24.22
N ASN A 57 -4.51 -5.63 25.24
CA ASN A 57 -3.04 -5.66 25.22
C ASN A 57 -2.53 -6.77 24.30
N VAL A 58 -1.39 -6.53 23.66
CA VAL A 58 -0.53 -7.64 23.22
C VAL A 58 -0.17 -8.55 24.40
N ALA A 59 0.18 -9.81 24.13
CA ALA A 59 0.64 -10.73 25.18
C ALA A 59 1.76 -10.12 26.06
N GLY A 60 1.49 -10.01 27.37
CA GLY A 60 2.41 -9.41 28.34
C GLY A 60 2.38 -7.88 28.42
N GLY A 61 1.52 -7.23 27.64
CA GLY A 61 1.27 -5.78 27.71
C GLY A 61 0.63 -5.37 29.03
N THR A 62 0.84 -4.11 29.40
CA THR A 62 0.44 -3.56 30.71
C THR A 62 -0.42 -2.30 30.58
N LEU A 63 -0.91 -1.99 29.38
CA LEU A 63 -1.75 -0.82 29.14
C LEU A 63 -3.08 -0.98 29.89
N THR A 64 -3.60 0.12 30.41
CA THR A 64 -4.90 0.14 31.08
C THR A 64 -5.88 0.89 30.19
N PHE A 65 -7.02 0.26 29.93
CA PHE A 65 -8.06 0.78 29.06
C PHE A 65 -9.27 1.24 29.86
N THR A 66 -9.87 2.32 29.40
CA THR A 66 -11.11 2.87 29.94
C THR A 66 -12.13 2.96 28.82
N SER A 67 -13.31 2.40 29.08
CA SER A 67 -14.46 2.54 28.21
C SER A 67 -15.67 2.90 29.04
N GLU A 68 -16.28 4.03 28.71
CA GLU A 68 -17.36 4.66 29.47
C GLU A 68 -18.46 5.16 28.51
N GLY A 69 -19.56 5.65 29.07
CA GLY A 69 -20.72 6.15 28.33
C GLY A 69 -21.81 5.10 28.14
N ASP A 70 -22.79 5.44 27.31
CA ASP A 70 -23.99 4.62 27.10
C ASP A 70 -23.71 3.33 26.30
N TYR A 71 -22.58 3.31 25.58
CA TYR A 71 -22.16 2.21 24.70
C TYR A 71 -20.69 1.85 24.96
N PRO A 72 -20.35 1.31 26.15
CA PRO A 72 -18.97 0.92 26.46
C PRO A 72 -18.55 -0.27 25.58
N TRP A 73 -17.28 -0.33 25.22
CA TRP A 73 -16.68 -1.50 24.60
C TRP A 73 -16.67 -2.66 25.61
N ILE A 74 -16.87 -3.87 25.10
CA ILE A 74 -16.91 -5.09 25.91
C ILE A 74 -15.88 -6.09 25.41
N VAL A 75 -15.53 -7.07 26.25
CA VAL A 75 -14.72 -8.22 25.82
C VAL A 75 -15.53 -9.10 24.85
N ASP A 76 -14.90 -9.49 23.75
CA ASP A 76 -15.38 -10.45 22.76
C ASP A 76 -14.26 -11.45 22.45
N GLY A 77 -14.21 -12.54 23.21
CA GLY A 77 -13.11 -13.50 23.19
C GLY A 77 -11.80 -12.89 23.70
N ASP A 78 -10.80 -12.78 22.82
CA ASP A 78 -9.48 -12.18 23.07
C ASP A 78 -9.38 -10.73 22.57
N ALA A 79 -10.50 -10.13 22.15
CA ALA A 79 -10.55 -8.77 21.62
C ALA A 79 -11.55 -7.90 22.39
N ALA A 80 -11.54 -6.59 22.16
CA ALA A 80 -12.62 -5.71 22.59
C ALA A 80 -13.51 -5.31 21.41
N LYS A 81 -14.80 -5.18 21.65
CA LYS A 81 -15.84 -4.88 20.64
C LYS A 81 -16.71 -3.69 21.03
N SER A 82 -17.02 -2.83 20.07
CA SER A 82 -17.97 -1.73 20.26
C SER A 82 -19.41 -2.24 20.42
N THR A 83 -20.24 -1.52 21.19
CA THR A 83 -21.60 -1.99 21.56
C THR A 83 -22.75 -1.16 21.02
N ASN A 84 -22.47 -0.09 20.28
CA ASN A 84 -23.50 0.77 19.70
C ASN A 84 -24.12 0.22 18.41
N VAL A 85 -24.02 -1.09 18.17
CA VAL A 85 -24.70 -1.75 17.07
C VAL A 85 -26.21 -1.53 17.18
N ASN A 86 -26.86 -1.24 16.07
CA ASN A 86 -28.29 -0.92 16.00
C ASN A 86 -28.71 0.39 16.69
N VAL A 87 -27.76 1.30 16.93
CA VAL A 87 -28.04 2.62 17.51
C VAL A 87 -27.58 3.70 16.55
N ALA A 88 -28.51 4.27 15.79
CA ALA A 88 -28.21 5.41 14.92
C ALA A 88 -27.72 6.63 15.72
N ASN A 89 -26.88 7.45 15.10
CA ASN A 89 -26.30 8.69 15.61
C ASN A 89 -25.64 8.52 16.98
N SER A 90 -24.76 7.52 17.09
CA SER A 90 -24.15 7.11 18.35
C SER A 90 -22.63 6.91 18.22
N THR A 91 -21.97 6.88 19.37
CA THR A 91 -20.53 6.62 19.47
C THR A 91 -20.25 5.63 20.59
N SER A 92 -19.33 4.70 20.34
CA SER A 92 -18.79 3.77 21.34
C SER A 92 -17.27 3.94 21.40
N THR A 93 -16.71 4.25 22.56
CA THR A 93 -15.28 4.63 22.69
C THR A 93 -14.55 3.81 23.74
N VAL A 94 -13.33 3.37 23.43
CA VAL A 94 -12.34 2.87 24.39
C VAL A 94 -11.04 3.67 24.24
N SER A 95 -10.34 3.90 25.34
CA SER A 95 -9.15 4.75 25.37
C SER A 95 -8.09 4.25 26.35
N THR A 96 -6.85 4.69 26.16
CA THR A 96 -5.74 4.50 27.08
C THR A 96 -4.81 5.72 27.05
N THR A 97 -4.03 5.91 28.11
CA THR A 97 -2.96 6.90 28.16
C THR A 97 -1.62 6.17 28.17
N VAL A 98 -0.71 6.62 27.30
CA VAL A 98 0.60 5.98 27.10
C VAL A 98 1.70 7.03 27.18
N THR A 99 2.91 6.61 27.51
CA THR A 99 4.12 7.45 27.38
C THR A 99 5.04 6.82 26.36
N ALA A 100 5.29 7.52 25.26
CA ALA A 100 6.12 7.08 24.15
C ALA A 100 7.53 7.71 24.22
N ALA A 101 8.55 6.92 23.94
CA ALA A 101 9.88 7.40 23.64
C ALA A 101 9.98 7.87 22.17
N ALA A 102 11.03 8.60 21.83
CA ALA A 102 11.27 9.01 20.45
C ALA A 102 11.48 7.79 19.55
N GLY A 103 10.68 7.68 18.47
CA GLY A 103 10.70 6.56 17.53
C GLY A 103 9.83 5.38 17.95
N ASP A 104 9.13 5.44 19.08
CA ASP A 104 8.12 4.45 19.44
C ASP A 104 6.91 4.53 18.48
N ILE A 105 6.25 3.40 18.31
CA ILE A 105 5.03 3.28 17.51
C ILE A 105 3.84 2.92 18.39
N LEU A 106 2.65 3.34 17.98
CA LEU A 106 1.39 2.69 18.31
C LEU A 106 1.13 1.61 17.25
N GLN A 107 0.85 0.38 17.68
CA GLN A 107 0.39 -0.71 16.82
C GLN A 107 -0.84 -1.36 17.43
N PHE A 108 -1.81 -1.78 16.60
CA PHE A 108 -2.94 -2.60 17.03
C PHE A 108 -3.53 -3.38 15.85
N ASP A 109 -4.23 -4.47 16.16
CA ASP A 109 -5.02 -5.24 15.21
C ASP A 109 -6.49 -4.84 15.30
N PHE A 110 -7.18 -4.76 14.17
CA PHE A 110 -8.59 -4.37 14.17
C PHE A 110 -9.40 -5.03 13.04
N MET A 111 -10.73 -4.99 13.22
CA MET A 111 -11.73 -5.15 12.18
C MET A 111 -12.75 -4.02 12.32
N SER A 112 -13.35 -3.60 11.21
CA SER A 112 -14.40 -2.58 11.20
C SER A 112 -15.48 -2.99 10.21
N PHE A 113 -16.74 -2.96 10.62
CA PHE A 113 -17.85 -3.43 9.80
C PHE A 113 -18.88 -2.32 9.64
N GLY A 114 -18.46 -1.22 9.06
CA GLY A 114 -19.32 -0.07 8.79
C GLY A 114 -19.48 0.24 7.31
N GLU A 115 -19.85 1.49 7.05
CA GLU A 115 -20.29 1.99 5.77
C GLU A 115 -19.50 3.21 5.34
N GLY A 116 -19.15 3.27 4.06
CA GLY A 116 -18.40 4.39 3.52
C GLY A 116 -18.12 4.19 2.03
N PHE A 117 -17.63 5.24 1.39
CA PHE A 117 -17.13 5.20 0.02
C PHE A 117 -15.95 6.15 -0.16
N GLY A 118 -14.84 5.65 -0.73
CA GLY A 118 -13.59 6.40 -0.80
C GLY A 118 -13.15 6.83 0.61
N ASP A 119 -12.86 8.12 0.77
CA ASP A 119 -12.43 8.71 2.04
C ASP A 119 -13.59 9.05 2.99
N THR A 120 -14.83 8.83 2.55
CA THR A 120 -16.03 9.09 3.36
C THR A 120 -16.38 7.84 4.17
N VAL A 121 -16.42 7.99 5.49
CA VAL A 121 -16.87 6.95 6.44
C VAL A 121 -18.12 7.48 7.15
N TRP A 122 -19.25 6.82 6.94
CA TRP A 122 -20.52 7.10 7.63
C TRP A 122 -20.56 6.33 8.95
N ASP A 123 -20.34 5.02 8.85
CA ASP A 123 -20.23 4.11 9.98
C ASP A 123 -18.84 3.51 9.96
N GLY A 124 -18.14 3.53 11.09
CA GLY A 124 -16.81 2.95 11.12
C GLY A 124 -15.97 3.26 12.34
N LEU A 125 -14.85 2.54 12.43
CA LEU A 125 -13.82 2.75 13.43
C LEU A 125 -13.03 4.02 13.11
N GLN A 126 -12.76 4.82 14.13
CA GLN A 126 -11.93 6.02 14.06
C GLN A 126 -10.86 5.95 15.16
N LEU A 127 -9.61 6.24 14.79
CA LEU A 127 -8.49 6.38 15.71
C LEU A 127 -8.28 7.87 16.02
N PHE A 128 -8.14 8.19 17.30
CA PHE A 128 -7.73 9.50 17.76
C PHE A 128 -6.44 9.41 18.57
N ILE A 129 -5.54 10.35 18.33
CA ILE A 129 -4.34 10.58 19.14
C ILE A 129 -4.41 12.03 19.61
N ASP A 130 -4.42 12.22 20.93
CA ASP A 130 -4.57 13.51 21.60
C ASP A 130 -5.82 14.29 21.13
N GLY A 131 -6.91 13.56 20.92
CA GLY A 131 -8.19 14.12 20.47
C GLY A 131 -8.24 14.50 18.98
N THR A 132 -7.17 14.26 18.22
CA THR A 132 -7.13 14.47 16.76
C THR A 132 -7.43 13.18 16.01
N GLU A 133 -8.39 13.17 15.08
CA GLU A 133 -8.68 12.02 14.21
C GLU A 133 -7.46 11.76 13.31
N THR A 134 -6.79 10.63 13.49
CA THR A 134 -5.59 10.27 12.71
C THR A 134 -5.91 9.31 11.58
N MET A 135 -6.92 8.46 11.77
CA MET A 135 -7.36 7.49 10.77
C MET A 135 -8.81 7.06 10.99
N LYS A 136 -9.47 6.61 9.93
CA LYS A 136 -10.81 6.06 9.98
C LYS A 136 -11.00 4.96 8.94
N TRP A 137 -11.84 3.99 9.27
CA TRP A 137 -12.10 2.83 8.44
C TRP A 137 -13.59 2.49 8.46
N ASN A 138 -14.19 2.35 7.28
CA ASN A 138 -15.54 1.83 7.14
C ASN A 138 -15.54 0.30 7.28
N ARG A 139 -15.06 -0.42 6.27
CA ARG A 139 -15.25 -1.87 6.10
C ARG A 139 -13.91 -2.58 5.91
N VAL A 140 -13.46 -3.22 6.96
CA VAL A 140 -12.25 -4.04 7.08
C VAL A 140 -12.69 -5.38 7.71
N GLU A 141 -12.95 -6.37 6.84
CA GLU A 141 -13.55 -7.67 7.22
C GLU A 141 -12.55 -8.75 7.60
N THR A 142 -11.26 -8.45 7.47
CA THR A 142 -10.16 -9.33 7.87
C THR A 142 -9.34 -8.61 8.91
N TRP A 143 -8.88 -9.32 9.94
CA TRP A 143 -7.93 -8.79 10.90
C TRP A 143 -6.77 -8.10 10.18
N THR A 144 -6.59 -6.82 10.49
CA THR A 144 -5.60 -5.95 9.87
C THR A 144 -4.83 -5.25 10.96
N THR A 145 -3.50 -5.22 10.84
CA THR A 145 -2.63 -4.44 11.71
C THR A 145 -2.53 -3.02 11.19
N TYR A 146 -2.71 -2.03 12.07
CA TYR A 146 -2.32 -0.64 11.82
C TYR A 146 -1.18 -0.24 12.76
N ALA A 147 -0.19 0.48 12.22
CA ALA A 147 0.89 1.04 13.01
C ALA A 147 1.20 2.49 12.61
N VAL A 148 1.51 3.33 13.60
CA VAL A 148 1.87 4.74 13.40
C VAL A 148 2.92 5.18 14.41
N GLU A 149 3.87 6.01 14.00
CA GLU A 149 4.86 6.60 14.90
C GLU A 149 4.19 7.58 15.87
N LEU A 150 4.58 7.52 17.14
CA LEU A 150 4.20 8.48 18.16
C LEU A 150 5.35 9.47 18.38
N THR A 151 4.99 10.72 18.65
CA THR A 151 5.99 11.67 19.15
C THR A 151 6.42 11.28 20.56
N ALA A 152 7.59 11.74 21.01
CA ALA A 152 8.01 11.49 22.37
C ALA A 152 7.13 12.28 23.36
N GLY A 153 6.58 11.62 24.37
CA GLY A 153 5.73 12.25 25.38
C GLY A 153 4.54 11.40 25.81
N GLU A 154 3.66 12.03 26.57
CA GLU A 154 2.37 11.44 26.96
C GLU A 154 1.35 11.62 25.84
N HIS A 155 0.61 10.55 25.55
CA HIS A 155 -0.43 10.53 24.53
C HIS A 155 -1.71 9.90 25.07
N THR A 156 -2.85 10.47 24.70
CA THR A 156 -4.15 9.79 24.85
C THR A 156 -4.55 9.18 23.51
N VAL A 157 -4.68 7.86 23.50
CA VAL A 157 -5.12 7.10 22.32
C VAL A 157 -6.54 6.63 22.55
N SER A 158 -7.43 6.85 21.57
CA SER A 158 -8.79 6.32 21.62
C SER A 158 -9.25 5.73 20.30
N TRP A 159 -10.04 4.66 20.42
CA TRP A 159 -10.72 3.98 19.33
C TRP A 159 -12.21 4.23 19.50
N THR A 160 -12.82 4.86 18.51
CA THR A 160 -14.24 5.24 18.51
C THR A 160 -14.94 4.59 17.34
N TYR A 161 -15.96 3.78 17.59
CA TYR A 161 -16.90 3.38 16.55
C TYR A 161 -18.01 4.42 16.45
N LYS A 162 -18.11 5.11 15.31
CA LYS A 162 -19.09 6.17 15.08
C LYS A 162 -20.16 5.67 14.10
N LYS A 163 -21.42 5.96 14.42
CA LYS A 163 -22.56 5.71 13.53
C LYS A 163 -23.19 7.02 13.07
N ASP A 164 -23.62 7.04 11.81
CA ASP A 164 -24.40 8.13 11.23
C ASP A 164 -25.88 8.08 11.66
N SER A 165 -26.70 9.00 11.17
CA SER A 165 -28.13 9.08 11.53
C SER A 165 -29.03 8.06 10.81
N SER A 166 -28.49 7.24 9.91
CA SER A 166 -29.23 6.28 9.08
C SER A 166 -29.40 4.94 9.81
N LEU A 167 -30.42 4.17 9.45
CA LEU A 167 -30.69 2.86 10.07
C LEU A 167 -29.85 1.73 9.43
N ASP A 168 -29.64 0.69 10.24
CA ASP A 168 -28.50 -0.23 10.22
C ASP A 168 -28.39 -1.19 9.03
N LYS A 169 -27.14 -1.63 8.77
CA LYS A 169 -26.86 -2.88 8.06
C LYS A 169 -26.32 -3.93 9.04
N PRO A 170 -26.52 -5.24 8.76
CA PRO A 170 -25.86 -6.29 9.52
C PRO A 170 -24.34 -6.08 9.49
N GLY A 171 -23.74 -5.79 10.64
CA GLY A 171 -22.30 -5.58 10.72
C GLY A 171 -21.86 -4.44 11.61
N ASP A 172 -22.68 -3.44 11.94
CA ASP A 172 -22.19 -2.16 12.48
C ASP A 172 -21.48 -2.20 13.86
N TYR A 173 -20.22 -2.64 13.87
CA TYR A 173 -19.32 -2.68 15.01
C TYR A 173 -17.85 -2.67 14.56
N ALA A 174 -16.96 -2.46 15.51
CA ALA A 174 -15.53 -2.70 15.33
C ALA A 174 -15.00 -3.59 16.45
N THR A 175 -13.90 -4.28 16.17
CA THR A 175 -13.10 -5.01 17.13
C THR A 175 -11.67 -4.52 17.10
N VAL A 176 -11.04 -4.42 18.27
CA VAL A 176 -9.63 -4.01 18.44
C VAL A 176 -8.95 -4.96 19.41
N ASP A 177 -7.68 -5.23 19.14
CA ASP A 177 -6.87 -6.24 19.81
C ASP A 177 -5.38 -5.88 19.67
N ASN A 178 -4.50 -6.53 20.43
CA ASN A 178 -3.04 -6.41 20.29
C ASN A 178 -2.49 -4.98 20.28
N VAL A 179 -3.03 -4.11 21.11
CA VAL A 179 -2.51 -2.77 21.31
C VAL A 179 -1.12 -2.85 21.92
N TYR A 180 -0.17 -2.23 21.24
CA TYR A 180 1.23 -2.13 21.61
C TYR A 180 1.70 -0.68 21.46
N VAL A 181 2.47 -0.22 22.44
CA VAL A 181 3.23 1.03 22.36
C VAL A 181 4.66 0.76 22.77
N GLY A 182 5.60 1.08 21.89
CA GLY A 182 7.04 0.89 22.14
C GLY A 182 7.86 0.85 20.86
N ALA A 183 9.10 0.40 20.98
CA ALA A 183 10.04 0.34 19.87
C ALA A 183 9.51 -0.54 18.71
N PRO A 184 9.63 -0.10 17.45
CA PRO A 184 9.14 -0.85 16.31
C PRO A 184 9.94 -2.13 16.09
N VAL A 185 9.28 -3.17 15.57
CA VAL A 185 9.98 -4.32 14.99
C VAL A 185 10.72 -3.86 13.73
N THR A 186 12.03 -4.05 13.70
CA THR A 186 12.88 -3.69 12.56
C THR A 186 13.07 -4.89 11.62
N PRO A 187 13.21 -4.66 10.31
CA PRO A 187 13.61 -5.72 9.38
C PRO A 187 14.90 -6.40 9.82
N ASN A 188 15.00 -7.72 9.61
CA ASN A 188 16.20 -8.51 9.86
C ASN A 188 16.66 -9.31 8.64
N ALA A 189 15.82 -9.45 7.61
CA ALA A 189 16.18 -10.09 6.36
C ALA A 189 15.35 -9.55 5.19
N ILE A 190 15.91 -9.65 3.98
CA ILE A 190 15.19 -9.38 2.72
C ILE A 190 15.47 -10.54 1.77
N ASN A 191 14.40 -11.22 1.36
CA ASN A 191 14.48 -12.24 0.31
C ASN A 191 14.24 -11.57 -1.04
N VAL A 192 15.13 -11.79 -2.00
CA VAL A 192 15.05 -11.20 -3.34
C VAL A 192 15.05 -12.32 -4.37
N GLU A 193 14.11 -12.26 -5.31
CA GLU A 193 14.00 -13.26 -6.37
C GLU A 193 14.89 -12.89 -7.57
N ALA A 194 15.39 -13.90 -8.28
CA ALA A 194 16.14 -13.69 -9.51
C ALA A 194 15.26 -13.08 -10.60
N VAL A 195 15.82 -12.15 -11.38
CA VAL A 195 15.11 -11.46 -12.47
C VAL A 195 15.66 -11.95 -13.80
N SER A 196 14.76 -12.26 -14.74
CA SER A 196 15.11 -12.52 -16.14
C SER A 196 14.39 -11.50 -17.03
N VAL A 197 15.13 -10.82 -17.90
CA VAL A 197 14.58 -9.76 -18.75
C VAL A 197 15.32 -9.68 -20.08
N PRO A 198 14.65 -9.65 -21.23
CA PRO A 198 15.32 -9.41 -22.51
C PRO A 198 15.93 -8.01 -22.57
N ALA A 199 17.04 -7.85 -23.31
CA ALA A 199 17.60 -6.53 -23.60
C ALA A 199 16.52 -5.60 -24.21
N GLY A 200 16.47 -4.35 -23.75
CA GLY A 200 15.46 -3.36 -24.15
C GLY A 200 14.08 -3.53 -23.48
N ARG A 201 13.86 -4.56 -22.67
CA ARG A 201 12.60 -4.79 -21.93
C ARG A 201 12.76 -4.49 -20.44
N ARG A 202 11.63 -4.57 -19.73
CA ARG A 202 11.52 -4.24 -18.30
C ARG A 202 10.94 -5.40 -17.52
N ALA A 203 11.39 -5.57 -16.29
CA ALA A 203 10.83 -6.50 -15.31
C ALA A 203 10.89 -5.86 -13.92
N THR A 204 10.00 -6.26 -13.00
CA THR A 204 10.01 -5.76 -11.63
C THR A 204 10.69 -6.78 -10.72
N VAL A 205 11.50 -6.30 -9.77
CA VAL A 205 12.10 -7.15 -8.74
C VAL A 205 11.03 -7.59 -7.75
N SER A 206 10.83 -8.89 -7.60
CA SER A 206 10.05 -9.47 -6.50
C SER A 206 10.94 -9.62 -5.26
N TYR A 207 10.45 -9.16 -4.11
CA TYR A 207 11.16 -9.27 -2.83
C TYR A 207 10.20 -9.33 -1.65
N THR A 208 10.67 -9.85 -0.52
CA THR A 208 9.93 -9.92 0.74
C THR A 208 10.82 -9.42 1.89
N VAL A 209 10.34 -8.43 2.63
CA VAL A 209 10.99 -7.94 3.85
C VAL A 209 10.51 -8.77 5.03
N LEU A 210 11.45 -9.22 5.87
CA LEU A 210 11.19 -10.03 7.06
C LEU A 210 11.69 -9.34 8.34
N PRO A 211 11.01 -9.55 9.48
CA PRO A 211 9.80 -10.38 9.58
C PRO A 211 8.57 -9.63 9.03
N SER A 212 7.47 -10.34 8.79
CA SER A 212 6.29 -9.78 8.12
C SER A 212 5.62 -8.62 8.88
N GLU A 213 5.89 -8.52 10.18
CA GLU A 213 5.40 -7.52 11.12
C GLU A 213 6.35 -6.33 11.30
N ALA A 214 7.46 -6.27 10.57
CA ALA A 214 8.36 -5.10 10.62
C ALA A 214 7.61 -3.80 10.29
N PHE A 215 7.85 -2.73 11.04
CA PHE A 215 7.12 -1.47 10.89
C PHE A 215 7.44 -0.76 9.57
N ASN A 216 8.71 -0.39 9.37
CA ASN A 216 9.16 0.26 8.14
C ASN A 216 9.77 -0.77 7.19
N LYS A 217 8.99 -1.14 6.16
CA LYS A 217 9.39 -2.10 5.12
C LYS A 217 9.88 -1.44 3.83
N ASN A 218 10.09 -0.13 3.83
CA ASN A 218 10.60 0.56 2.66
C ASN A 218 12.01 0.09 2.33
N VAL A 219 12.32 0.02 1.04
CA VAL A 219 13.61 -0.45 0.53
C VAL A 219 14.16 0.49 -0.53
N THR A 220 15.45 0.37 -0.80
CA THR A 220 16.14 1.00 -1.92
C THR A 220 16.76 -0.06 -2.82
N PHE A 221 16.90 0.26 -4.11
CA PHE A 221 17.42 -0.66 -5.12
C PHE A 221 18.74 -0.15 -5.71
N SER A 222 19.64 -1.08 -6.03
CA SER A 222 20.84 -0.80 -6.81
C SER A 222 21.21 -1.99 -7.69
N THR A 223 21.99 -1.74 -8.74
CA THR A 223 22.54 -2.77 -9.64
C THR A 223 24.06 -2.67 -9.64
N ALA A 224 24.74 -3.81 -9.64
CA ALA A 224 26.21 -3.86 -9.63
C ALA A 224 26.82 -3.38 -10.96
N ASN A 225 26.14 -3.60 -12.08
CA ASN A 225 26.61 -3.23 -13.42
C ASN A 225 25.48 -2.67 -14.29
N THR A 226 25.44 -1.35 -14.40
CA THR A 226 24.46 -0.61 -15.22
C THR A 226 24.64 -0.79 -16.72
N ALA A 227 25.80 -1.29 -17.18
CA ALA A 227 25.99 -1.61 -18.60
C ALA A 227 25.24 -2.89 -19.01
N ILE A 228 24.85 -3.73 -18.04
CA ILE A 228 24.06 -4.95 -18.27
C ILE A 228 22.59 -4.68 -17.97
N ALA A 229 22.25 -4.15 -16.79
CA ALA A 229 20.88 -3.78 -16.45
C ALA A 229 20.85 -2.59 -15.48
N THR A 230 19.82 -1.74 -15.61
CA THR A 230 19.53 -0.64 -14.68
C THR A 230 18.31 -0.97 -13.83
N VAL A 231 18.17 -0.34 -12.66
CA VAL A 231 16.99 -0.46 -11.79
C VAL A 231 16.60 0.93 -11.28
N ASN A 232 15.30 1.24 -11.22
CA ASN A 232 14.80 2.51 -10.69
C ASN A 232 14.33 2.39 -9.23
N GLU A 233 13.88 3.50 -8.64
CA GLU A 233 13.39 3.58 -7.25
C GLU A 233 12.20 2.66 -6.96
N ASN A 234 11.41 2.32 -7.98
CA ASN A 234 10.24 1.45 -7.87
C ASN A 234 10.60 -0.03 -8.11
N GLY A 235 11.88 -0.39 -8.13
CA GLY A 235 12.33 -1.76 -8.35
C GLY A 235 12.14 -2.27 -9.79
N VAL A 236 11.93 -1.37 -10.77
CA VAL A 236 11.79 -1.77 -12.18
C VAL A 236 13.16 -1.82 -12.84
N VAL A 237 13.55 -3.04 -13.21
CA VAL A 237 14.78 -3.36 -13.94
C VAL A 237 14.57 -3.17 -15.44
N VAL A 238 15.56 -2.59 -16.13
CA VAL A 238 15.62 -2.49 -17.59
C VAL A 238 16.88 -3.20 -18.09
N GLY A 239 16.71 -4.17 -18.99
CA GLY A 239 17.84 -4.86 -19.64
C GLY A 239 18.54 -3.94 -20.64
N VAL A 240 19.86 -3.82 -20.53
CA VAL A 240 20.69 -2.96 -21.40
C VAL A 240 21.46 -3.80 -22.41
N ALA A 241 22.18 -4.82 -21.95
CA ALA A 241 22.97 -5.72 -22.80
C ALA A 241 22.92 -7.14 -22.24
N GLU A 242 23.01 -8.14 -23.12
CA GLU A 242 23.05 -9.55 -22.74
C GLU A 242 24.17 -9.82 -21.73
N GLY A 243 23.85 -10.56 -20.66
CA GLY A 243 24.79 -10.87 -19.59
C GLY A 243 24.10 -11.02 -18.24
N THR A 244 24.90 -11.08 -17.18
CA THR A 244 24.40 -11.18 -15.80
C THR A 244 24.93 -10.05 -14.94
N THR A 245 24.07 -9.49 -14.10
CA THR A 245 24.43 -8.53 -13.05
C THR A 245 23.71 -8.90 -11.75
N THR A 246 23.97 -8.19 -10.68
CA THR A 246 23.32 -8.39 -9.38
C THR A 246 22.47 -7.17 -9.06
N VAL A 247 21.22 -7.40 -8.66
CA VAL A 247 20.38 -6.39 -8.02
C VAL A 247 20.46 -6.55 -6.51
N THR A 248 20.58 -5.44 -5.80
CA THR A 248 20.59 -5.39 -4.33
C THR A 248 19.43 -4.56 -3.83
N VAL A 249 18.69 -5.10 -2.87
CA VAL A 249 17.57 -4.48 -2.18
C VAL A 249 18.01 -4.22 -0.73
N THR A 250 17.95 -2.98 -0.28
CA THR A 250 18.44 -2.57 1.06
C THR A 250 17.33 -1.92 1.87
N SER A 251 17.17 -2.30 3.13
CA SER A 251 16.17 -1.70 4.02
C SER A 251 16.48 -0.21 4.28
N VAL A 252 15.43 0.62 4.28
CA VAL A 252 15.53 2.02 4.71
C VAL A 252 15.61 2.13 6.24
N ALA A 253 14.97 1.21 6.97
CA ALA A 253 14.94 1.21 8.42
C ALA A 253 16.29 0.78 9.03
N ASP A 254 16.97 -0.18 8.40
CA ASP A 254 18.31 -0.62 8.77
C ASP A 254 19.17 -0.87 7.52
N PRO A 255 20.07 0.06 7.15
CA PRO A 255 20.93 -0.08 5.98
C PRO A 255 21.91 -1.27 6.03
N THR A 256 22.06 -1.93 7.18
CA THR A 256 22.87 -3.16 7.28
C THR A 256 22.11 -4.40 6.83
N VAL A 257 20.77 -4.32 6.71
CA VAL A 257 19.90 -5.40 6.23
C VAL A 257 19.67 -5.24 4.72
N SER A 258 20.17 -6.22 3.96
CA SER A 258 20.01 -6.26 2.51
C SER A 258 19.83 -7.68 1.99
N GLY A 259 19.24 -7.79 0.81
CA GLY A 259 19.15 -9.01 0.01
C GLY A 259 19.61 -8.75 -1.41
N SER A 260 20.09 -9.77 -2.10
CA SER A 260 20.57 -9.63 -3.48
C SER A 260 20.18 -10.82 -4.33
N ALA A 261 19.94 -10.57 -5.61
CA ALA A 261 19.64 -11.61 -6.58
C ALA A 261 20.31 -11.36 -7.93
N THR A 262 20.48 -12.43 -8.70
CA THR A 262 20.99 -12.34 -10.07
C THR A 262 19.93 -11.76 -10.99
N VAL A 263 20.33 -10.81 -11.82
CA VAL A 263 19.59 -10.33 -12.98
C VAL A 263 20.25 -10.92 -14.23
N THR A 264 19.51 -11.73 -14.96
CA THR A 264 19.92 -12.30 -16.24
C THR A 264 19.26 -11.51 -17.36
N VAL A 265 20.09 -10.85 -18.17
CA VAL A 265 19.63 -10.18 -19.38
C VAL A 265 19.83 -11.12 -20.55
N THR A 266 18.74 -11.56 -21.16
CA THR A 266 18.76 -12.43 -22.35
C THR A 266 18.91 -11.60 -23.61
N GLU A 267 19.13 -12.27 -24.74
CA GLU A 267 19.15 -11.65 -26.05
C GLU A 267 17.91 -10.76 -26.29
N SER A 268 18.11 -9.70 -27.08
CA SER A 268 17.00 -8.83 -27.46
C SER A 268 15.98 -9.64 -28.24
N LEU A 269 14.70 -9.46 -27.91
CA LEU A 269 13.63 -9.94 -28.77
C LEU A 269 13.69 -9.23 -30.13
N PRO A 270 13.27 -9.89 -31.21
CA PRO A 270 13.21 -9.27 -32.52
C PRO A 270 12.37 -7.99 -32.47
N THR A 271 12.80 -6.99 -33.23
CA THR A 271 12.07 -5.73 -33.36
C THR A 271 10.71 -6.00 -33.97
N VAL A 272 9.64 -5.56 -33.29
CA VAL A 272 8.30 -5.52 -33.86
C VAL A 272 8.18 -4.22 -34.64
N ASN A 273 7.94 -4.32 -35.95
CA ASN A 273 7.63 -3.16 -36.78
C ASN A 273 6.14 -2.88 -36.63
N LEU A 274 5.79 -1.78 -35.96
CA LEU A 274 4.42 -1.28 -35.95
C LEU A 274 4.26 -0.33 -37.14
N GLU A 275 3.39 -0.68 -38.06
CA GLU A 275 2.98 0.23 -39.13
C GLU A 275 1.67 0.91 -38.73
N GLY A 276 1.67 2.24 -38.79
CA GLY A 276 0.48 3.06 -38.65
C GLY A 276 -0.05 3.46 -40.01
N TYR A 277 -1.35 3.31 -40.25
CA TYR A 277 -2.01 3.87 -41.43
C TYR A 277 -2.99 4.96 -41.00
N ILE A 278 -3.07 6.02 -41.81
CA ILE A 278 -4.08 7.07 -41.71
C ILE A 278 -4.88 7.01 -43.00
N ALA A 279 -6.16 6.67 -42.90
CA ALA A 279 -7.09 6.76 -44.02
C ALA A 279 -7.68 8.17 -44.05
N PHE A 280 -7.45 8.89 -45.16
CA PHE A 280 -8.04 10.19 -45.43
C PHE A 280 -9.20 10.03 -46.41
N ASP A 281 -10.41 10.40 -46.01
CA ASP A 281 -11.58 10.49 -46.89
C ASP A 281 -11.64 11.90 -47.51
N PRO A 282 -11.29 12.06 -48.80
CA PRO A 282 -11.31 13.37 -49.45
C PRO A 282 -12.72 13.93 -49.69
N GLU A 283 -13.78 13.12 -49.57
CA GLU A 283 -15.17 13.54 -49.75
C GLU A 283 -15.86 13.96 -48.44
N GLY A 284 -15.19 13.77 -47.29
CA GLY A 284 -15.63 14.28 -45.98
C GLY A 284 -16.86 13.58 -45.40
N THR A 285 -17.17 12.36 -45.86
CA THR A 285 -18.35 11.60 -45.40
C THR A 285 -18.05 10.62 -44.26
N SER A 286 -16.78 10.29 -44.03
CA SER A 286 -16.31 9.43 -42.96
C SER A 286 -15.16 10.09 -42.19
N GLY A 287 -15.17 9.96 -40.86
CA GLY A 287 -14.13 10.54 -39.99
C GLY A 287 -12.72 10.01 -40.32
N ILE A 288 -11.68 10.66 -39.79
CA ILE A 288 -10.30 10.19 -39.95
C ILE A 288 -10.15 8.88 -39.15
N TRP A 289 -9.74 7.80 -39.82
CA TRP A 289 -9.45 6.51 -39.19
C TRP A 289 -7.94 6.30 -39.12
N GLY A 290 -7.42 6.08 -37.92
CA GLY A 290 -6.03 5.71 -37.68
C GLY A 290 -5.96 4.38 -36.94
N GLY A 291 -5.08 3.48 -37.37
CA GLY A 291 -4.87 2.18 -36.74
C GLY A 291 -3.40 1.78 -36.78
N PHE A 292 -3.02 0.92 -35.83
CA PHE A 292 -1.71 0.25 -35.81
C PHE A 292 -1.93 -1.24 -36.01
N ALA A 293 -1.08 -1.90 -36.80
CA ALA A 293 -1.09 -3.35 -36.95
C ALA A 293 0.31 -3.93 -36.78
N ASP A 294 0.37 -5.15 -36.21
CA ASP A 294 1.56 -6.01 -36.20
C ASP A 294 1.59 -6.80 -37.52
N TYR A 295 2.78 -7.02 -38.09
CA TYR A 295 2.93 -7.49 -39.46
C TYR A 295 2.67 -9.01 -39.58
N ASP A 296 1.41 -9.39 -39.79
CA ASP A 296 1.03 -10.42 -40.75
C ASP A 296 -0.04 -9.82 -41.68
N PRO A 297 0.31 -9.45 -42.93
CA PRO A 297 -0.62 -8.82 -43.86
C PRO A 297 -1.82 -9.71 -44.27
N SER A 298 -1.87 -10.97 -43.83
CA SER A 298 -3.04 -11.85 -44.00
C SER A 298 -4.11 -11.72 -42.90
N VAL A 299 -3.83 -10.98 -41.81
CA VAL A 299 -4.74 -10.84 -40.66
C VAL A 299 -4.90 -9.36 -40.29
N ILE A 300 -5.51 -8.57 -41.17
CA ILE A 300 -6.06 -7.27 -40.78
C ILE A 300 -7.42 -7.53 -40.13
N GLU A 301 -7.44 -7.71 -38.80
CA GLU A 301 -8.69 -7.66 -38.04
C GLU A 301 -9.05 -6.19 -37.79
N ASN A 302 -10.23 -5.79 -38.25
CA ASN A 302 -10.76 -4.45 -38.04
C ASN A 302 -11.09 -4.27 -36.55
N PHE A 303 -10.22 -3.61 -35.79
CA PHE A 303 -10.41 -3.34 -34.36
C PHE A 303 -11.39 -2.17 -34.10
N GLY A 304 -12.63 -2.34 -34.57
CA GLY A 304 -13.79 -1.60 -34.09
C GLY A 304 -13.99 -0.19 -34.65
N THR A 305 -15.26 0.20 -34.72
CA THR A 305 -15.70 1.56 -35.00
C THR A 305 -15.52 2.43 -33.76
N MET A 306 -14.66 3.46 -33.79
CA MET A 306 -14.77 4.54 -32.81
C MET A 306 -16.09 5.28 -33.09
N GLY A 307 -17.07 5.09 -32.19
CA GLY A 307 -18.29 5.88 -32.19
C GLY A 307 -17.96 7.36 -32.05
N SER A 308 -18.64 8.21 -32.82
CA SER A 308 -18.47 9.66 -32.77
C SER A 308 -18.67 10.19 -31.35
N THR A 309 -17.72 10.96 -30.85
CA THR A 309 -17.91 11.89 -29.72
C THR A 309 -18.81 13.05 -30.12
#